data_AF-A0A409WRC3-F1
#
_entry.id   AF-A0A409WRC3-F1
#
_cell.length_a   1.000
_cell.length_b   1.000
_cell.length_c   1.000
_cell.angle_alpha   90.00
_cell.angle_beta   90.00
_cell.angle_gamma   90.00
#
_symmetry.space_group_name_H-M   'P 1'
#
loop_
_entity.id
_entity.type
_entity.pdbx_description
1 polymer ?
#
loop_
_entity_poly.entity_id
_entity_poly.type
_entity_poly.pdbx_seq_one_letter_code
_entity_poly.pdbx_strand_id
1 'polypeptide(L)'
;MSNKLTVCVLLLYVPHHLHFPYSYAGQFIKSVTSSALLWTHITFILEPTLAAAESTRCSSWTSLTTMNTREMEMNRSSCLAQCSYTLSLTLATTGSHNNSADIEQKEPDKEKLTTEEYQEAVKRLEQRRKNVASRKAQINRWFEYRYKKEKNRSKPGARVPYTALIQGLTGKEPRKPRLRSSINLWRKTARAAIKDELQAMDPPVEQCNVAKTREAIVRRMFSMLHLTEQMRWKQATLDEHKAAIAAFEAGVSAMLRPRVVDAVHQIL
;
A
#
# COMPACT_ATOMS: atom_id res chain seq x y z
N MET A 1 -24.47 44.85 -39.84
CA MET A 1 -23.45 44.09 -40.60
C MET A 1 -23.41 42.67 -40.06
N SER A 2 -23.93 41.70 -40.81
CA SER A 2 -24.07 40.30 -40.38
C SER A 2 -22.89 39.48 -40.88
N ASN A 3 -22.06 38.99 -39.96
CA ASN A 3 -20.96 38.09 -40.28
C ASN A 3 -21.46 36.64 -40.25
N LYS A 4 -21.68 36.06 -41.43
CA LYS A 4 -21.94 34.62 -41.59
C LYS A 4 -20.61 33.88 -41.56
N LEU A 5 -20.38 33.09 -40.50
CA LEU A 5 -19.27 32.14 -40.41
C LEU A 5 -19.62 30.89 -41.22
N THR A 6 -19.00 30.75 -42.39
CA THR A 6 -19.06 29.54 -43.21
C THR A 6 -18.06 28.52 -42.65
N VAL A 7 -18.55 27.43 -42.07
CA VAL A 7 -17.71 26.30 -41.61
C VAL A 7 -17.56 25.33 -42.77
N CYS A 8 -16.38 25.27 -43.37
CA CYS A 8 -16.03 24.24 -44.34
C CYS A 8 -15.64 22.95 -43.62
N VAL A 9 -16.45 21.90 -43.80
CA VAL A 9 -16.13 20.54 -43.35
C VAL A 9 -15.30 19.86 -44.44
N LEU A 10 -14.00 19.72 -44.21
CA LEU A 10 -13.10 18.92 -45.05
C LEU A 10 -13.25 17.44 -44.66
N LEU A 11 -13.99 16.68 -45.46
CA LEU A 11 -14.01 15.22 -45.39
C LEU A 11 -12.77 14.68 -46.09
N LEU A 12 -11.76 14.29 -45.32
CA LEU A 12 -10.62 13.54 -45.84
C LEU A 12 -11.03 12.08 -46.05
N TYR A 13 -11.13 11.70 -47.32
CA TYR A 13 -11.30 10.33 -47.78
C TYR A 13 -9.97 9.58 -47.61
N VAL A 14 -9.94 8.57 -46.73
CA VAL A 14 -8.78 7.69 -46.54
C VAL A 14 -9.05 6.37 -47.25
N PRO A 15 -8.31 6.02 -48.33
CA PRO A 15 -8.49 4.75 -49.01
C PRO A 15 -7.98 3.61 -48.12
N HIS A 16 -8.90 2.73 -47.71
CA HIS A 16 -8.57 1.40 -47.20
C HIS A 16 -7.91 0.62 -48.33
N HIS A 17 -6.60 0.44 -48.32
CA HIS A 17 -5.89 -0.75 -48.82
C HIS A 17 -4.39 -0.49 -48.73
N LEU A 18 -3.78 -0.71 -47.55
CA LEU A 18 -2.35 -1.00 -47.43
C LEU A 18 -2.12 -1.65 -46.05
N HIS A 19 -1.86 -2.96 -46.09
CA HIS A 19 -1.43 -3.74 -44.95
C HIS A 19 0.05 -3.38 -44.70
N PHE A 20 0.33 -2.63 -43.63
CA PHE A 20 1.69 -2.48 -43.11
C PHE A 20 1.71 -2.82 -41.60
N PRO A 21 2.64 -3.68 -41.15
CA PRO A 21 2.79 -4.00 -39.74
C PRO A 21 3.70 -2.94 -39.10
N TYR A 22 3.21 -2.22 -38.09
CA TYR A 22 4.08 -1.39 -37.26
C TYR A 22 3.91 -1.66 -35.77
N SER A 23 5.01 -2.19 -35.23
CA SER A 23 5.50 -1.98 -33.88
C SER A 23 6.02 -0.53 -33.75
N TYR A 24 5.66 0.15 -32.67
CA TYR A 24 6.36 1.26 -32.01
C TYR A 24 6.78 2.52 -32.82
N ALA A 25 5.99 3.58 -32.69
CA ALA A 25 6.34 5.01 -32.63
C ALA A 25 5.05 5.72 -32.16
N GLY A 26 4.96 6.60 -31.16
CA GLY A 26 5.84 7.67 -30.72
C GLY A 26 5.22 9.01 -31.14
N GLN A 27 4.73 9.83 -30.19
CA GLN A 27 4.52 11.30 -30.25
C GLN A 27 3.71 11.71 -28.99
N PHE A 28 4.14 12.60 -28.09
CA PHE A 28 4.86 13.88 -28.21
C PHE A 28 4.11 14.89 -29.07
N ILE A 29 3.17 15.62 -28.45
CA ILE A 29 2.76 16.96 -28.88
C ILE A 29 3.02 17.91 -27.72
N LYS A 30 3.87 18.90 -28.00
CA LYS A 30 4.11 20.10 -27.22
C LYS A 30 2.91 21.04 -27.37
N SER A 31 2.50 21.72 -26.30
CA SER A 31 2.01 23.10 -26.40
C SER A 31 2.45 23.89 -25.16
N VAL A 32 3.43 24.75 -25.40
CA VAL A 32 3.82 25.95 -24.63
C VAL A 32 2.76 27.01 -25.00
N THR A 33 2.16 27.79 -24.10
CA THR A 33 2.66 29.12 -23.66
C THR A 33 1.75 29.73 -22.57
N SER A 34 2.33 30.75 -21.90
CA SER A 34 1.75 31.80 -21.04
C SER A 34 1.73 31.51 -19.54
N SER A 35 2.75 31.93 -18.78
CA SER A 35 2.98 33.30 -18.26
C SER A 35 1.92 33.70 -17.23
N ALA A 36 2.19 34.32 -16.09
CA ALA A 36 3.36 34.72 -15.32
C ALA A 36 2.76 35.27 -14.00
N LEU A 37 3.62 35.56 -13.01
CA LEU A 37 3.34 36.40 -11.83
C LEU A 37 2.54 35.74 -10.69
N LEU A 38 3.28 35.33 -9.65
CA LEU A 38 3.15 35.86 -8.28
C LEU A 38 4.17 35.13 -7.39
N TRP A 39 5.40 35.63 -7.44
CA TRP A 39 6.39 35.45 -6.38
C TRP A 39 6.38 36.76 -5.59
N THR A 40 5.96 36.72 -4.33
CA THR A 40 6.43 37.63 -3.27
C THR A 40 5.84 37.24 -1.90
N HIS A 41 6.72 37.29 -0.90
CA HIS A 41 6.48 37.36 0.55
C HIS A 41 5.96 36.10 1.28
N ILE A 42 6.89 35.27 1.76
CA ILE A 42 6.75 34.65 3.09
C ILE A 42 7.96 35.07 3.91
N THR A 43 7.71 36.05 4.76
CA THR A 43 8.64 36.56 5.78
C THR A 43 8.79 35.53 6.88
N PHE A 44 10.06 35.24 7.19
CA PHE A 44 10.53 34.56 8.39
C PHE A 44 10.10 35.35 9.63
N ILE A 45 9.42 34.71 10.58
CA ILE A 45 9.39 35.15 11.97
C ILE A 45 9.83 33.95 12.82
N LEU A 46 11.07 34.06 13.31
CA LEU A 46 11.56 33.34 14.48
C LEU A 46 11.24 34.20 15.69
N GLU A 47 10.52 33.67 16.69
CA GLU A 47 10.95 33.81 18.09
C GLU A 47 10.28 32.74 18.99
N PRO A 48 10.96 32.31 20.07
CA PRO A 48 10.53 31.26 20.98
C PRO A 48 9.98 31.81 22.31
N THR A 49 8.93 31.21 22.85
CA THR A 49 8.52 31.38 24.26
C THR A 49 8.00 30.03 24.78
N LEU A 50 8.80 29.35 25.60
CA LEU A 50 8.72 29.31 27.07
C LEU A 50 7.56 28.47 27.62
N ALA A 51 7.95 27.34 28.19
CA ALA A 51 7.68 26.90 29.57
C ALA A 51 6.23 26.62 30.04
N ALA A 52 6.18 25.64 30.95
CA ALA A 52 5.14 25.34 31.94
C ALA A 52 3.93 24.51 31.50
N ALA A 53 4.00 23.21 31.79
CA ALA A 53 2.85 22.43 32.26
C ALA A 53 3.35 21.19 33.03
N GLU A 54 3.84 21.42 34.25
CA GLU A 54 3.90 20.39 35.28
C GLU A 54 2.52 20.16 35.89
N SER A 55 2.34 18.95 36.42
CA SER A 55 1.43 18.61 37.52
C SER A 55 -0.07 18.64 37.23
N THR A 56 -0.62 17.46 36.92
CA THR A 56 -1.95 17.10 37.44
C THR A 56 -1.96 15.68 37.99
N ARG A 57 -1.79 15.64 39.32
CA ARG A 57 -2.28 14.67 40.31
C ARG A 57 -2.99 13.42 39.78
N CYS A 58 -2.36 12.26 40.02
CA CYS A 58 -3.05 10.98 40.15
C CYS A 58 -3.36 10.76 41.64
N SER A 59 -4.57 11.11 42.07
CA SER A 59 -5.07 10.84 43.42
C SER A 59 -6.49 10.29 43.34
N SER A 60 -6.61 8.97 43.13
CA SER A 60 -7.76 8.17 43.60
C SER A 60 -7.50 6.68 43.35
N TRP A 61 -6.86 6.02 44.32
CA TRP A 61 -6.82 4.56 44.40
C TRP A 61 -7.12 4.13 45.83
N THR A 62 -8.33 4.41 46.28
CA THR A 62 -8.88 3.87 47.53
C THR A 62 -10.38 3.65 47.37
N SER A 63 -10.78 2.75 46.47
CA SER A 63 -12.06 2.04 46.51
C SER A 63 -12.10 1.01 45.38
N LEU A 64 -11.63 -0.21 45.64
CA LEU A 64 -11.84 -1.32 44.69
C LEU A 64 -11.81 -2.69 45.40
N THR A 65 -12.68 -2.87 46.38
CA THR A 65 -13.13 -4.20 46.78
C THR A 65 -14.34 -4.56 45.93
N THR A 66 -14.24 -5.67 45.18
CA THR A 66 -15.19 -6.24 44.20
C THR A 66 -15.09 -5.71 42.75
N MET A 67 -13.99 -6.01 42.05
CA MET A 67 -14.04 -6.16 40.59
C MET A 67 -13.60 -7.55 40.16
N ASN A 68 -14.29 -8.05 39.13
CA ASN A 68 -14.22 -9.39 38.57
C ASN A 68 -12.83 -9.68 37.99
N THR A 69 -12.28 -10.89 38.22
CA THR A 69 -10.90 -11.29 37.87
C THR A 69 -10.55 -11.06 36.40
N ARG A 70 -11.54 -11.05 35.51
CA ARG A 70 -11.36 -10.86 34.06
C ARG A 70 -11.07 -9.41 33.65
N GLU A 71 -11.54 -8.42 34.40
CA GLU A 71 -11.25 -7.00 34.11
C GLU A 71 -9.88 -6.57 34.64
N MET A 72 -9.38 -7.22 35.71
CA MET A 72 -8.04 -6.96 36.24
C MET A 72 -6.93 -7.35 35.25
N GLU A 73 -7.11 -8.41 34.45
CA GLU A 73 -6.12 -8.80 33.42
C GLU A 73 -6.05 -7.79 32.27
N MET A 74 -7.19 -7.23 31.86
CA MET A 74 -7.24 -6.26 30.76
C MET A 74 -6.63 -4.91 31.19
N ASN A 75 -6.84 -4.48 32.44
CA ASN A 75 -6.21 -3.28 32.99
C ASN A 75 -4.72 -3.45 33.33
N ARG A 76 -4.27 -4.64 33.77
CA ARG A 76 -2.83 -4.92 33.95
C ARG A 76 -2.05 -4.84 32.63
N SER A 77 -2.62 -5.34 31.53
CA SER A 77 -1.97 -5.23 30.22
C SER A 77 -1.90 -3.79 29.71
N SER A 78 -2.87 -2.94 30.06
CA SER A 78 -2.87 -1.52 29.68
C SER A 78 -1.88 -0.68 30.49
N CYS A 79 -1.79 -0.90 31.81
CA CYS A 79 -0.82 -0.21 32.67
C CYS A 79 0.63 -0.59 32.37
N LEU A 80 0.92 -1.87 32.10
CA LEU A 80 2.29 -2.31 31.73
C LEU A 80 2.72 -1.73 30.38
N ALA A 81 1.79 -1.55 29.44
CA ALA A 81 2.08 -0.86 28.18
C ALA A 81 2.41 0.62 28.39
N GLN A 82 1.64 1.33 29.23
CA GLN A 82 1.89 2.75 29.53
C GLN A 82 3.17 2.99 30.33
N CYS A 83 3.51 2.16 31.33
CA CYS A 83 4.77 2.28 32.06
C CYS A 83 6.01 1.95 31.21
N SER A 84 5.91 1.06 30.21
CA SER A 84 7.05 0.78 29.32
C SER A 84 7.38 1.97 28.39
N TYR A 85 6.38 2.76 28.03
CA TYR A 85 6.55 3.91 27.12
C TYR A 85 7.22 5.09 27.80
N THR A 86 6.92 5.37 29.07
CA THR A 86 7.52 6.50 29.81
C THR A 86 8.97 6.23 30.24
N LEU A 87 9.32 4.99 30.56
CA LEU A 87 10.70 4.60 30.91
C LEU A 87 11.62 4.52 29.68
N SER A 88 11.07 4.22 28.50
CA SER A 88 11.85 4.25 27.24
C SER A 88 12.11 5.68 26.75
N LEU A 89 11.22 6.64 27.09
CA LEU A 89 11.32 8.03 26.63
C LEU A 89 12.38 8.84 27.40
N THR A 90 12.65 8.50 28.67
CA THR A 90 13.66 9.18 29.50
C THR A 90 15.09 8.69 29.26
N LEU A 91 15.28 7.48 28.73
CA LEU A 91 16.60 6.98 28.31
C LEU A 91 17.01 7.44 26.90
N ALA A 92 16.09 8.04 26.13
CA ALA A 92 16.34 8.47 24.75
C ALA A 92 16.79 9.95 24.62
N THR A 93 16.59 10.78 25.65
CA THR A 93 16.82 12.23 25.57
C THR A 93 18.29 12.67 25.74
N THR A 94 19.22 11.75 26.05
CA THR A 94 20.66 12.05 26.02
C THR A 94 21.39 11.44 24.81
N GLY A 95 20.67 10.72 23.95
CA GLY A 95 21.20 10.20 22.69
C GLY A 95 21.21 11.30 21.63
N SER A 96 22.36 11.94 21.45
CA SER A 96 22.67 12.90 20.37
C SER A 96 21.88 12.59 19.08
N HIS A 97 20.94 13.46 18.72
CA HIS A 97 20.17 13.45 17.47
C HIS A 97 21.03 13.85 16.25
N ASN A 98 22.24 13.33 16.15
CA ASN A 98 23.00 13.40 14.92
C ASN A 98 22.47 12.29 14.01
N ASN A 99 21.68 12.66 12.99
CA ASN A 99 21.19 11.79 11.90
C ASN A 99 22.32 11.12 11.07
N SER A 100 23.56 11.13 11.56
CA SER A 100 24.64 10.32 11.01
C SER A 100 24.33 8.85 11.23
N ALA A 101 24.53 8.02 10.20
CA ALA A 101 24.53 6.58 10.36
C ALA A 101 25.48 6.20 11.49
N ASP A 102 25.05 5.31 12.39
CA ASP A 102 25.91 4.75 13.43
C ASP A 102 27.19 4.24 12.76
N ILE A 103 28.33 4.80 13.14
CA ILE A 103 29.63 4.42 12.59
C ILE A 103 29.80 2.92 12.83
N GLU A 104 29.96 2.15 11.76
CA GLU A 104 30.23 0.72 11.87
C GLU A 104 31.48 0.52 12.72
N GLN A 105 31.32 -0.22 13.83
CA GLN A 105 32.42 -0.49 14.73
C GLN A 105 33.43 -1.38 13.99
N LYS A 106 34.59 -0.81 13.67
CA LYS A 106 35.67 -1.54 13.01
C LYS A 106 36.16 -2.68 13.90
N GLU A 107 36.66 -3.75 13.27
CA GLU A 107 37.29 -4.84 14.00
C GLU A 107 38.53 -4.30 14.73
N PRO A 108 38.76 -4.67 16.01
CA PRO A 108 39.90 -4.16 16.77
C PRO A 108 41.22 -4.62 16.11
N ASP A 109 42.19 -3.70 16.01
CA ASP A 109 43.51 -3.99 15.45
C ASP A 109 44.37 -4.74 16.48
N LYS A 110 44.86 -5.94 16.14
CA LYS A 110 45.67 -6.79 17.03
C LYS A 110 47.01 -6.16 17.44
N GLU A 111 47.57 -5.29 16.60
CA GLU A 111 48.92 -4.72 16.78
C GLU A 111 48.92 -3.46 17.64
N LYS A 112 47.76 -2.79 17.80
CA LYS A 112 47.67 -1.51 18.52
C LYS A 112 47.23 -1.65 19.97
N LEU A 113 46.56 -2.75 20.31
CA LEU A 113 45.96 -3.00 21.62
C LEU A 113 46.77 -4.05 22.36
N THR A 114 46.83 -3.92 23.69
CA THR A 114 47.38 -5.00 24.53
C THR A 114 46.52 -6.27 24.40
N THR A 115 47.09 -7.44 24.68
CA THR A 115 46.38 -8.71 24.50
C THR A 115 45.08 -8.78 25.32
N GLU A 116 45.06 -8.20 26.52
CA GLU A 116 43.88 -8.14 27.38
C GLU A 116 42.80 -7.20 26.82
N GLU A 117 43.19 -5.99 26.40
CA GLU A 117 42.27 -5.03 25.78
C GLU A 117 41.69 -5.55 24.46
N TYR A 118 42.50 -6.27 23.67
CA TYR A 118 42.04 -6.90 22.44
C TYR A 118 40.96 -7.94 22.72
N GLN A 119 41.18 -8.82 23.70
CA GLN A 119 40.18 -9.82 24.09
C GLN A 119 38.89 -9.18 24.59
N GLU A 120 38.98 -8.10 25.37
CA GLU A 120 37.80 -7.38 25.83
C GLU A 120 37.06 -6.70 24.66
N ALA A 121 37.78 -6.06 23.74
CA ALA A 121 37.21 -5.44 22.54
C ALA A 121 36.48 -6.47 21.66
N VAL A 122 37.06 -7.66 21.47
CA VAL A 122 36.41 -8.76 20.74
C VAL A 122 35.13 -9.22 21.45
N LYS A 123 35.17 -9.42 22.78
CA LYS A 123 33.97 -9.79 23.57
C LYS A 123 32.85 -8.75 23.45
N ARG A 124 33.20 -7.45 23.53
CA ARG A 124 32.22 -6.35 23.35
C ARG A 124 31.59 -6.38 21.95
N LEU A 125 32.41 -6.61 20.91
CA LEU A 125 31.94 -6.69 19.52
C LEU A 125 31.02 -7.89 19.30
N GLU A 126 31.36 -9.06 19.82
CA GLU A 126 30.50 -10.25 19.77
C GLU A 126 29.17 -10.04 20.49
N GLN A 127 29.18 -9.41 21.67
CA GLN A 127 27.96 -9.09 22.40
C GLN A 127 27.06 -8.14 21.59
N ARG A 128 27.65 -7.13 20.94
CA ARG A 128 26.93 -6.25 20.01
C ARG A 128 26.33 -7.03 18.84
N ARG A 129 27.08 -7.92 18.20
CA ARG A 129 26.59 -8.79 17.11
C ARG A 129 25.38 -9.63 17.56
N LYS A 130 25.45 -10.24 18.74
CA LYS A 130 24.32 -10.99 19.34
C LYS A 130 23.10 -10.10 19.59
N ASN A 131 23.30 -8.90 20.14
CA ASN A 131 22.23 -7.94 20.40
C ASN A 131 21.54 -7.49 19.10
N VAL A 132 22.32 -7.16 18.07
CA VAL A 132 21.80 -6.76 16.75
C VAL A 132 21.02 -7.91 16.11
N ALA A 133 21.56 -9.13 16.13
CA ALA A 133 20.88 -10.32 15.61
C ALA A 133 19.55 -10.57 16.34
N SER A 134 19.53 -10.44 17.67
CA SER A 134 18.31 -10.58 18.49
C SER A 134 17.26 -9.53 18.16
N ARG A 135 17.64 -8.24 18.09
CA ARG A 135 16.75 -7.13 17.69
C ARG A 135 16.19 -7.34 16.29
N LYS A 136 17.03 -7.75 15.32
CA LYS A 136 16.61 -8.07 13.95
C LYS A 136 15.58 -9.21 13.95
N ALA A 137 15.81 -10.27 14.71
CA ALA A 137 14.87 -11.38 14.84
C ALA A 137 13.55 -10.97 15.52
N GLN A 138 13.58 -10.06 16.50
CA GLN A 138 12.38 -9.50 17.12
C GLN A 138 11.57 -8.67 16.12
N ILE A 139 12.22 -7.78 15.37
CA ILE A 139 11.59 -6.96 14.33
C ILE A 139 10.93 -7.86 13.27
N ASN A 140 11.64 -8.89 12.80
CA ASN A 140 11.10 -9.85 11.83
C ASN A 140 9.88 -10.59 12.39
N ARG A 141 9.96 -11.12 13.62
CA ARG A 141 8.81 -11.76 14.27
C ARG A 141 7.62 -10.82 14.42
N TRP A 142 7.85 -9.56 14.76
CA TRP A 142 6.81 -8.55 14.86
C TRP A 142 6.15 -8.27 13.50
N PHE A 143 6.93 -8.14 12.43
CA PHE A 143 6.42 -7.98 11.07
C PHE A 143 5.63 -9.20 10.60
N GLU A 144 6.14 -10.41 10.84
CA GLU A 144 5.43 -11.66 10.52
C GLU A 144 4.12 -11.79 11.28
N TYR A 145 4.14 -11.49 12.58
CA TYR A 145 2.94 -11.50 13.41
C TYR A 145 1.91 -10.51 12.88
N ARG A 146 2.35 -9.29 12.57
CA ARG A 146 1.48 -8.25 12.00
C ARG A 146 0.90 -8.68 10.66
N TYR A 147 1.74 -9.22 9.77
CA TYR A 147 1.32 -9.76 8.48
C TYR A 147 0.29 -10.89 8.63
N LYS A 148 0.53 -11.87 9.51
CA LYS A 148 -0.42 -12.97 9.78
C LYS A 148 -1.74 -12.45 10.34
N LYS A 149 -1.69 -11.48 11.27
CA LYS A 149 -2.88 -10.88 11.87
C LYS A 149 -3.68 -10.06 10.87
N GLU A 150 -3.02 -9.26 10.03
CA GLU A 150 -3.67 -8.49 8.96
C GLU A 150 -4.24 -9.41 7.87
N LYS A 151 -3.52 -10.46 7.48
CA LYS A 151 -4.00 -11.48 6.53
C LYS A 151 -5.26 -12.20 7.05
N ASN A 152 -5.33 -12.49 8.34
CA ASN A 152 -6.49 -13.16 8.94
C ASN A 152 -7.65 -12.20 9.25
N ARG A 153 -7.38 -10.90 9.43
CA ARG A 153 -8.41 -9.86 9.69
C ARG A 153 -9.03 -9.29 8.42
N SER A 154 -8.30 -9.29 7.32
CA SER A 154 -8.80 -8.77 6.06
C SER A 154 -9.85 -9.70 5.49
N LYS A 155 -11.13 -9.39 5.77
CA LYS A 155 -12.19 -9.68 4.80
C LYS A 155 -11.68 -9.23 3.44
N PRO A 156 -11.80 -10.01 2.35
CA PRO A 156 -11.39 -9.58 1.03
C PRO A 156 -12.07 -8.25 0.70
N GLY A 157 -11.32 -7.15 0.80
CA GLY A 157 -11.84 -5.77 0.68
C GLY A 157 -11.42 -4.79 1.78
N ALA A 158 -10.91 -5.24 2.93
CA ALA A 158 -10.41 -4.32 3.96
C ALA A 158 -9.14 -3.59 3.45
N ARG A 159 -9.22 -2.27 3.28
CA ARG A 159 -8.07 -1.44 2.84
C ARG A 159 -6.99 -1.50 3.91
N VAL A 160 -5.78 -1.89 3.52
CA VAL A 160 -4.61 -1.77 4.40
C VAL A 160 -4.34 -0.27 4.54
N PRO A 161 -4.33 0.30 5.76
CA PRO A 161 -4.24 1.75 5.96
C PRO A 161 -2.98 2.37 5.33
N TYR A 162 -1.93 1.58 5.12
CA TYR A 162 -0.66 2.01 4.55
C TYR A 162 -0.59 1.94 3.01
N THR A 163 -1.57 1.35 2.30
CA THR A 163 -1.46 1.24 0.83
C THR A 163 -1.43 2.61 0.14
N ALA A 164 -2.21 3.56 0.66
CA ALA A 164 -2.22 4.94 0.18
C ALA A 164 -0.84 5.60 0.36
N LEU A 165 -0.24 5.45 1.54
CA LEU A 165 1.09 5.98 1.84
C LEU A 165 2.17 5.34 0.94
N ILE A 166 2.15 4.01 0.80
CA ILE A 166 3.13 3.29 -0.05
C ILE A 166 2.98 3.71 -1.51
N GLN A 167 1.77 3.89 -2.01
CA GLN A 167 1.54 4.39 -3.38
C GLN A 167 2.12 5.80 -3.57
N GLY A 168 1.89 6.70 -2.61
CA GLY A 168 2.49 8.04 -2.61
C GLY A 168 4.02 8.01 -2.60
N LEU A 169 4.62 7.23 -1.68
CA LEU A 169 6.07 7.11 -1.55
C LEU A 169 6.74 6.45 -2.76
N THR A 170 6.06 5.49 -3.40
CA THR A 170 6.59 4.79 -4.58
C THR A 170 6.32 5.54 -5.88
N GLY A 171 5.56 6.63 -5.85
CA GLY A 171 5.10 7.34 -7.05
C GLY A 171 4.18 6.49 -7.94
N LYS A 172 3.69 5.36 -7.43
CA LYS A 172 2.80 4.47 -8.17
C LYS A 172 1.38 4.93 -7.96
N GLU A 173 0.83 5.61 -8.96
CA GLU A 173 -0.58 5.96 -8.95
C GLU A 173 -1.46 4.72 -8.78
N PRO A 174 -2.55 4.82 -8.00
CA PRO A 174 -3.50 3.74 -7.89
C PRO A 174 -4.06 3.42 -9.29
N ARG A 175 -3.92 2.18 -9.74
CA ARG A 175 -4.33 1.78 -11.08
C ARG A 175 -5.86 1.66 -11.17
N LYS A 176 -6.46 2.30 -12.18
CA LYS A 176 -7.88 2.14 -12.50
C LYS A 176 -8.23 0.65 -12.69
N PRO A 177 -9.36 0.16 -12.13
CA PRO A 177 -9.82 -1.21 -12.35
C PRO A 177 -9.94 -1.50 -13.85
N ARG A 178 -9.52 -2.69 -14.29
CA ARG A 178 -9.66 -3.12 -15.69
C ARG A 178 -10.99 -3.85 -15.85
N LEU A 179 -11.69 -3.61 -16.96
CA LEU A 179 -12.84 -4.42 -17.36
C LEU A 179 -12.39 -5.87 -17.56
N ARG A 180 -13.06 -6.80 -16.88
CA ARG A 180 -12.81 -8.24 -17.05
C ARG A 180 -13.55 -8.74 -18.29
N SER A 181 -13.12 -9.87 -18.85
CA SER A 181 -13.92 -10.56 -19.88
C SER A 181 -15.10 -11.28 -19.22
N SER A 182 -16.24 -11.37 -19.91
CA SER A 182 -17.43 -12.11 -19.45
C SER A 182 -17.12 -13.58 -19.14
N ILE A 183 -16.23 -14.19 -19.93
CA ILE A 183 -15.73 -15.55 -19.71
C ILE A 183 -15.07 -15.69 -18.32
N ASN A 184 -14.34 -14.66 -17.86
CA ASN A 184 -13.67 -14.68 -16.56
C ASN A 184 -14.64 -14.57 -15.38
N LEU A 185 -15.81 -13.96 -15.58
CA LEU A 185 -16.85 -13.92 -14.56
C LEU A 185 -17.58 -15.27 -14.52
N TRP A 186 -18.00 -15.77 -15.68
CA TRP A 186 -18.69 -17.06 -15.82
C TRP A 186 -17.84 -18.25 -15.33
N ARG A 187 -16.54 -18.31 -15.65
CA ARG A 187 -15.68 -19.43 -15.21
C ARG A 187 -15.59 -19.60 -13.69
N LYS A 188 -15.99 -18.58 -12.90
CA LYS A 188 -16.03 -18.69 -11.43
C LYS A 188 -17.19 -19.57 -10.97
N THR A 189 -18.32 -19.55 -11.67
CA THR A 189 -19.49 -20.39 -11.36
C THR A 189 -19.35 -21.79 -11.96
N ALA A 190 -18.72 -21.91 -13.13
CA ALA A 190 -18.54 -23.19 -13.84
C ALA A 190 -17.27 -23.98 -13.44
N ARG A 191 -16.61 -23.67 -12.31
CA ARG A 191 -15.29 -24.25 -11.96
C ARG A 191 -15.28 -25.78 -11.85
N ALA A 192 -16.34 -26.36 -11.30
CA ALA A 192 -16.46 -27.81 -11.12
C ALA A 192 -16.57 -28.49 -12.48
N ALA A 193 -17.54 -28.10 -13.31
CA ALA A 193 -17.73 -28.65 -14.65
C ALA A 193 -16.48 -28.55 -15.54
N ILE A 194 -15.74 -27.44 -15.49
CA ILE A 194 -14.46 -27.29 -16.22
C ILE A 194 -13.41 -28.30 -15.72
N LYS A 195 -13.38 -28.59 -14.42
CA LYS A 195 -12.44 -29.55 -13.84
C LYS A 195 -12.82 -30.97 -14.24
N ASP A 196 -14.11 -31.31 -14.20
CA ASP A 196 -14.62 -32.63 -14.56
C ASP A 196 -14.33 -32.92 -16.04
N GLU A 197 -14.57 -31.96 -16.93
CA GLU A 197 -14.29 -32.11 -18.36
C GLU A 197 -12.78 -32.21 -18.66
N LEU A 198 -11.94 -31.57 -17.87
CA LEU A 198 -10.49 -31.70 -17.98
C LEU A 198 -9.99 -33.08 -17.49
N GLN A 199 -10.66 -33.66 -16.49
CA GLN A 199 -10.34 -34.99 -15.96
C GLN A 199 -10.87 -36.12 -16.85
N ALA A 200 -11.93 -35.87 -17.63
CA ALA A 200 -12.51 -36.83 -18.56
C ALA A 200 -11.73 -36.98 -19.89
N MET A 201 -10.66 -36.20 -20.10
CA MET A 201 -9.83 -36.30 -21.31
C MET A 201 -8.95 -37.55 -21.29
N ASP A 202 -9.00 -38.32 -22.39
CA ASP A 202 -8.16 -39.49 -22.65
C ASP A 202 -7.39 -39.28 -23.97
N PRO A 203 -6.05 -39.23 -23.97
CA PRO A 203 -5.15 -39.46 -22.84
C PRO A 203 -5.14 -38.32 -21.79
N PRO A 204 -4.72 -38.61 -20.54
CA PRO A 204 -4.54 -37.59 -19.51
C PRO A 204 -3.64 -36.46 -19.99
N VAL A 205 -4.07 -35.21 -19.77
CA VAL A 205 -3.34 -34.02 -20.20
C VAL A 205 -2.03 -33.88 -19.43
N GLU A 206 -0.92 -33.74 -20.14
CA GLU A 206 0.38 -33.45 -19.53
C GLU A 206 0.35 -32.18 -18.67
N GLN A 207 1.07 -32.19 -17.54
CA GLN A 207 1.05 -31.10 -16.56
C GLN A 207 1.40 -29.72 -17.15
N CYS A 208 2.31 -29.67 -18.13
CA CYS A 208 2.69 -28.44 -18.84
C CYS A 208 1.55 -27.85 -19.69
N ASN A 209 0.62 -28.70 -20.15
CA ASN A 209 -0.47 -28.33 -21.05
C ASN A 209 -1.81 -28.10 -20.34
N VAL A 210 -1.94 -28.49 -19.06
CA VAL A 210 -3.17 -28.33 -18.25
C VAL A 210 -3.75 -26.92 -18.33
N ALA A 211 -2.93 -25.88 -18.22
CA ALA A 211 -3.41 -24.50 -18.26
C ALA A 211 -3.98 -24.11 -19.64
N LYS A 212 -3.30 -24.51 -20.72
CA LYS A 212 -3.72 -24.25 -22.11
C LYS A 212 -5.00 -25.02 -22.44
N THR A 213 -5.06 -26.31 -22.10
CA THR A 213 -6.23 -27.16 -22.33
C THR A 213 -7.44 -26.66 -21.53
N ARG A 214 -7.25 -26.26 -20.28
CA ARG A 214 -8.31 -25.66 -19.47
C ARG A 214 -8.88 -24.38 -20.09
N GLU A 215 -8.03 -23.51 -20.63
CA GLU A 215 -8.48 -22.29 -21.30
C GLU A 215 -9.26 -22.61 -22.59
N ALA A 216 -8.85 -23.63 -23.35
CA ALA A 216 -9.59 -24.11 -24.51
C ALA A 216 -10.98 -24.67 -24.13
N ILE A 217 -11.06 -25.48 -23.07
CA ILE A 217 -12.32 -25.98 -22.50
C ILE A 217 -13.23 -24.82 -22.11
N VAL A 218 -12.73 -23.86 -21.34
CA VAL A 218 -13.48 -22.67 -20.90
C VAL A 218 -14.09 -21.92 -22.07
N ARG A 219 -13.31 -21.68 -23.14
CA ARG A 219 -13.79 -20.99 -24.33
C ARG A 219 -14.85 -21.79 -25.07
N ARG A 220 -14.65 -23.10 -25.26
CA ARG A 220 -15.63 -23.98 -25.90
C ARG A 220 -16.94 -24.02 -25.11
N MET A 221 -16.88 -24.29 -23.82
CA MET A 221 -18.06 -24.33 -22.95
C MET A 221 -18.81 -23.00 -22.94
N PHE A 222 -18.11 -21.86 -22.90
CA PHE A 222 -18.75 -20.54 -22.94
C PHE A 222 -19.42 -20.28 -24.29
N SER A 223 -18.80 -20.70 -25.40
CA SER A 223 -19.39 -20.59 -26.75
C SER A 223 -20.62 -21.47 -26.95
N MET A 224 -20.73 -22.59 -26.22
CA MET A 224 -21.91 -23.47 -26.24
C MET A 224 -23.09 -22.91 -25.44
N LEU A 225 -22.90 -21.88 -24.61
CA LEU A 225 -24.01 -21.22 -23.92
C LEU A 225 -24.90 -20.51 -24.92
N HIS A 226 -26.20 -20.46 -24.63
CA HIS A 226 -27.14 -19.67 -25.43
C HIS A 226 -26.73 -18.21 -25.49
N LEU A 227 -27.00 -17.56 -26.63
CA LEU A 227 -26.60 -16.16 -26.85
C LEU A 227 -27.17 -15.23 -25.78
N THR A 228 -28.38 -15.50 -25.28
CA THR A 228 -29.03 -14.77 -24.19
C THR A 228 -28.22 -14.83 -22.89
N GLU A 229 -27.68 -15.99 -22.53
CA GLU A 229 -26.83 -16.16 -21.35
C GLU A 229 -25.48 -15.49 -21.53
N GLN A 230 -24.86 -15.63 -22.71
CA GLN A 230 -23.60 -14.92 -23.01
C GLN A 230 -23.77 -13.40 -22.86
N MET A 231 -24.89 -12.86 -23.34
CA MET A 231 -25.24 -11.45 -23.19
C MET A 231 -25.46 -11.06 -21.73
N ARG A 232 -26.15 -11.89 -20.94
CA ARG A 232 -26.30 -11.69 -19.49
C ARG A 232 -24.95 -11.58 -18.78
N TRP A 233 -23.98 -12.44 -19.11
CA TRP A 233 -22.64 -12.38 -18.52
C TRP A 233 -21.85 -11.15 -18.97
N LYS A 234 -22.00 -10.72 -20.23
CA LYS A 234 -21.42 -9.45 -20.72
C LYS A 234 -21.96 -8.28 -19.90
N GLN A 235 -23.28 -8.21 -19.71
CA GLN A 235 -23.92 -7.15 -18.92
C GLN A 235 -23.46 -7.16 -17.47
N ALA A 236 -23.48 -8.32 -16.81
CA ALA A 236 -23.02 -8.46 -15.43
C ALA A 236 -21.56 -8.01 -15.24
N THR A 237 -20.71 -8.24 -16.25
CA THR A 237 -19.31 -7.82 -16.21
C THR A 237 -19.14 -6.31 -16.35
N LEU A 238 -19.98 -5.66 -17.18
CA LEU A 238 -20.04 -4.21 -17.27
C LEU A 238 -20.54 -3.59 -15.97
N ASP A 239 -21.53 -4.19 -15.33
CA ASP A 239 -22.09 -3.70 -14.06
C ASP A 239 -21.08 -3.85 -12.91
N GLU A 240 -20.38 -4.99 -12.79
CA GLU A 240 -19.27 -5.16 -11.82
C GLU A 240 -18.16 -4.14 -12.08
N HIS A 241 -17.86 -3.84 -13.35
CA HIS A 241 -16.82 -2.87 -13.70
C HIS A 241 -17.22 -1.43 -13.36
N LYS A 242 -18.47 -1.03 -13.64
CA LYS A 242 -19.01 0.28 -13.25
C LYS A 242 -18.95 0.47 -11.73
N ALA A 243 -19.38 -0.54 -10.98
CA ALA A 243 -19.28 -0.52 -9.52
C ALA A 243 -17.83 -0.42 -9.03
N ALA A 244 -16.91 -1.14 -9.67
CA ALA A 244 -15.48 -1.07 -9.33
C ALA A 244 -14.86 0.30 -9.65
N ILE A 245 -15.22 0.93 -10.78
CA ILE A 245 -14.78 2.29 -11.10
C ILE A 245 -15.33 3.29 -10.08
N ALA A 246 -16.63 3.25 -9.76
CA ALA A 246 -17.21 4.14 -8.77
C ALA A 246 -16.53 4.02 -7.40
N ALA A 247 -16.25 2.79 -6.95
CA ALA A 247 -15.52 2.55 -5.70
C ALA A 247 -14.06 3.03 -5.76
N PHE A 248 -13.42 2.93 -6.93
CA PHE A 248 -12.08 3.44 -7.15
C PHE A 248 -12.05 4.97 -7.10
N GLU A 249 -12.96 5.64 -7.79
CA GLU A 249 -13.06 7.10 -7.84
C GLU A 249 -13.40 7.69 -6.46
N ALA A 250 -14.35 7.09 -5.74
CA ALA A 250 -14.63 7.43 -4.35
C ALA A 250 -13.36 7.26 -3.48
N GLY A 251 -12.58 6.23 -3.75
CA GLY A 251 -11.32 5.95 -3.11
C GLY A 251 -10.24 7.00 -3.34
N VAL A 252 -10.05 7.41 -4.59
CA VAL A 252 -9.09 8.43 -5.00
C VAL A 252 -9.53 9.80 -4.49
N SER A 253 -10.81 10.13 -4.61
CA SER A 253 -11.38 11.37 -4.06
C SER A 253 -11.18 11.46 -2.55
N ALA A 254 -11.43 10.39 -1.80
CA ALA A 254 -11.19 10.36 -0.35
C ALA A 254 -9.71 10.53 0.03
N MET A 255 -8.78 10.09 -0.83
CA MET A 255 -7.33 10.22 -0.61
C MET A 255 -6.81 11.61 -0.97
N LEU A 256 -7.38 12.25 -1.99
CA LEU A 256 -6.99 13.58 -2.46
C LEU A 256 -7.67 14.72 -1.71
N ARG A 257 -8.66 14.45 -0.84
CA ARG A 257 -9.17 15.48 0.07
C ARG A 257 -8.02 15.97 0.94
N PRO A 258 -7.52 17.20 0.74
CA PRO A 258 -6.38 17.67 1.49
C PRO A 258 -6.86 17.85 2.93
N ARG A 259 -6.29 17.08 3.87
CA ARG A 259 -6.41 17.37 5.31
C ARG A 259 -5.88 18.77 5.67
N VAL A 260 -5.19 19.41 4.74
CA VAL A 260 -4.59 20.73 4.89
C VAL A 260 -5.65 21.83 4.94
N VAL A 261 -6.79 21.69 4.23
CA VAL A 261 -7.79 22.77 4.22
C VAL A 261 -8.53 22.87 5.56
N ASP A 262 -8.77 21.74 6.22
CA ASP A 262 -9.41 21.70 7.54
C ASP A 262 -8.46 22.20 8.66
N ALA A 263 -7.15 21.97 8.50
CA ALA A 263 -6.16 22.45 9.47
C ALA A 263 -5.95 23.98 9.38
N VAL A 264 -6.07 24.58 8.19
CA VAL A 264 -5.97 26.04 8.03
C VAL A 264 -7.21 26.75 8.59
N HIS A 265 -8.40 26.13 8.52
CA HIS A 265 -9.62 26.70 9.08
C HIS A 265 -9.77 26.58 10.61
N GLN A 266 -8.98 25.73 11.27
CA GLN A 266 -8.95 25.63 12.74
C GLN A 266 -7.93 26.56 13.41
N ILE A 267 -7.05 27.20 12.62
CA ILE A 267 -5.99 28.09 13.12
C ILE A 267 -6.39 29.57 12.96
N LEU A 268 -7.39 29.89 12.13
CA LEU A 268 -8.01 31.21 12.01
C LEU A 268 -9.27 31.31 12.86
#